data_AF-A0A502EIX2-F1
#
_entry.id   AF-A0A502EIX2-F1
#
_cell.length_a   1.000
_cell.length_b   1.000
_cell.length_c   1.000
_cell.angle_alpha   90.00
_cell.angle_beta   90.00
_cell.angle_gamma   90.00
#
_symmetry.space_group_name_H-M   'P 1'
#
loop_
_entity.id
_entity.type
_entity.pdbx_description
1 polymer ?
#
loop_
_entity_poly.entity_id
_entity_poly.type
_entity_poly.pdbx_seq_one_letter_code
_entity_poly.pdbx_strand_id
1 'polypeptide(L)'
;MMDGGAESSEDLQKVVARAVAGALDVMLKRTAPGERLTLIRTLRAQMEQVLAEAPLTGDPVEAIAMRTRLAALFDAEFTRREAAEQRPEQP
;
A
#
# COMPACT_ATOMS: atom_id res chain seq x y z
N MET A 1 -33.19 -6.83 0.27
CA MET A 1 -32.32 -5.64 0.19
C MET A 1 -31.02 -5.99 0.91
N MET A 2 -29.99 -6.41 0.17
CA MET A 2 -28.64 -6.64 0.70
C MET A 2 -27.67 -6.24 -0.41
N ASP A 3 -27.11 -5.03 -0.34
CA ASP A 3 -26.04 -4.56 -1.25
C ASP A 3 -25.11 -3.51 -0.59
N GLY A 4 -25.55 -2.85 0.49
CA GLY A 4 -24.76 -1.79 1.14
C GLY A 4 -23.43 -2.19 1.80
N GLY A 5 -23.10 -3.48 1.88
CA GLY A 5 -21.84 -3.97 2.46
C GLY A 5 -20.67 -4.00 1.47
N ALA A 6 -20.94 -4.21 0.18
CA ALA A 6 -19.91 -4.31 -0.86
C ALA A 6 -19.40 -2.92 -1.28
N GLU A 7 -20.32 -1.96 -1.49
CA GLU A 7 -19.99 -0.56 -1.81
C GLU A 7 -19.10 0.06 -0.72
N SER A 8 -19.44 -0.15 0.56
CA SER A 8 -18.66 0.37 1.69
C SER A 8 -17.23 -0.20 1.74
N SER A 9 -17.05 -1.47 1.34
CA SER A 9 -15.73 -2.10 1.30
C SER A 9 -14.89 -1.59 0.13
N GLU A 10 -15.49 -1.36 -1.03
CA GLU A 10 -14.80 -0.82 -2.20
C GLU A 10 -14.37 0.64 -1.99
N ASP A 11 -15.24 1.45 -1.38
CA ASP A 11 -14.91 2.83 -1.03
C ASP A 11 -13.79 2.91 0.00
N LEU A 12 -13.79 2.01 0.99
CA LEU A 12 -12.69 1.91 1.94
C LEU A 12 -11.38 1.55 1.23
N GLN A 13 -11.39 0.62 0.29
CA GLN A 13 -10.19 0.26 -0.48
C GLN A 13 -9.66 1.44 -1.30
N LYS A 14 -10.55 2.23 -1.93
CA LYS A 14 -10.17 3.44 -2.67
C LYS A 14 -9.56 4.49 -1.74
N VAL A 15 -10.15 4.69 -0.56
CA VAL A 15 -9.64 5.63 0.46
C VAL A 15 -8.26 5.20 0.93
N VAL A 16 -8.07 3.92 1.28
CA VAL A 16 -6.77 3.39 1.71
C VAL A 16 -5.74 3.54 0.59
N ALA A 17 -6.05 3.14 -0.64
CA ALA A 17 -5.13 3.26 -1.77
C ALA A 17 -4.67 4.72 -1.99
N ARG A 18 -5.60 5.68 -1.92
CA ARG A 18 -5.28 7.12 -2.03
C ARG A 18 -4.42 7.61 -0.87
N ALA A 19 -4.71 7.18 0.35
CA ALA A 19 -3.94 7.55 1.54
C ALA A 19 -2.50 7.03 1.46
N VAL A 20 -2.31 5.77 1.06
CA VAL A 20 -0.99 5.15 0.88
C VAL A 20 -0.21 5.86 -0.22
N ALA A 21 -0.81 6.07 -1.39
CA ALA A 21 -0.18 6.80 -2.49
C ALA A 21 0.25 8.22 -2.05
N GLY A 22 -0.64 8.95 -1.37
CA GLY A 22 -0.35 10.29 -0.87
C GLY A 22 0.77 10.33 0.18
N ALA A 23 0.81 9.36 1.10
CA ALA A 23 1.87 9.25 2.10
C ALA A 23 3.24 9.00 1.43
N LEU A 24 3.29 8.05 0.48
CA LEU A 24 4.52 7.77 -0.28
C LEU A 24 4.97 8.98 -1.11
N ASP A 25 4.04 9.71 -1.74
CA ASP A 25 4.36 10.95 -2.45
C ASP A 25 5.05 11.99 -1.56
N VAL A 26 4.53 12.21 -0.35
CA VAL A 26 5.14 13.15 0.59
C VAL A 26 6.54 12.71 0.99
N MET A 27 6.76 11.42 1.24
CA MET A 27 8.06 10.89 1.62
C MET A 27 9.08 11.00 0.47
N LEU A 28 8.66 10.64 -0.75
CA LEU A 28 9.53 10.68 -1.94
C LEU A 28 9.92 12.10 -2.33
N LYS A 29 9.02 13.08 -2.20
CA LYS A 29 9.31 14.50 -2.45
C LYS A 29 10.41 15.06 -1.53
N ARG A 30 10.57 14.49 -0.34
CA ARG A 30 11.59 14.88 0.65
C ARG A 30 12.89 14.09 0.52
N THR A 31 12.93 13.10 -0.37
CA THR A 31 14.05 12.17 -0.53
C THR A 31 14.80 12.49 -1.82
N ALA A 32 16.13 12.48 -1.75
CA ALA A 32 16.97 12.71 -2.92
C ALA A 32 16.69 11.63 -3.99
N PRO A 33 16.65 11.97 -5.29
CA PRO A 33 16.31 11.01 -6.35
C PRO A 33 17.11 9.70 -6.30
N GLY A 34 18.41 9.77 -6.01
CA GLY A 34 19.28 8.58 -5.89
C GLY A 34 18.98 7.66 -4.70
N GLU A 35 18.18 8.11 -3.73
CA GLU A 35 17.85 7.37 -2.51
C GLU A 35 16.41 6.83 -2.51
N ARG A 36 15.56 7.31 -3.44
CA ARG A 36 14.14 6.99 -3.48
C ARG A 36 13.86 5.50 -3.64
N LEU A 37 14.56 4.82 -4.54
CA LEU A 37 14.38 3.38 -4.75
C LEU A 37 14.69 2.57 -3.48
N THR A 38 15.75 2.94 -2.76
CA THR A 38 16.12 2.31 -1.48
C THR A 38 15.05 2.56 -0.42
N LEU A 39 14.54 3.80 -0.33
CA LEU A 39 13.44 4.13 0.57
C LEU A 39 12.18 3.31 0.25
N ILE A 40 11.78 3.22 -1.02
CA ILE A 40 10.60 2.46 -1.45
C ILE A 40 10.71 0.99 -1.02
N ARG A 41 11.86 0.35 -1.28
CA ARG A 41 12.11 -1.04 -0.90
C ARG A 41 12.10 -1.25 0.62
N THR A 42 12.63 -0.29 1.37
CA THR A 42 12.66 -0.33 2.84
C THR A 42 11.24 -0.25 3.39
N LEU A 43 10.43 0.68 2.87
CA LEU A 43 9.03 0.83 3.28
C LEU A 43 8.17 -0.38 2.89
N ARG A 44 8.43 -1.00 1.74
CA ARG A 44 7.80 -2.27 1.36
C ARG A 44 8.09 -3.35 2.41
N ALA A 45 9.36 -3.59 2.72
CA ALA A 45 9.75 -4.62 3.69
C ALA A 45 9.15 -4.36 5.09
N GLN A 46 9.15 -3.09 5.53
CA GLN A 46 8.51 -2.71 6.79
C GLN A 46 7.00 -2.96 6.78
N MET A 47 6.32 -2.65 5.68
CA MET A 47 4.89 -2.90 5.56
C MET A 47 4.56 -4.40 5.54
N GLU A 48 5.35 -5.20 4.83
CA GLU A 48 5.23 -6.66 4.82
C GLU A 48 5.36 -7.22 6.24
N GLN A 49 6.36 -6.75 7.00
CA GLN A 49 6.54 -7.14 8.39
C GLN A 49 5.33 -6.76 9.25
N VAL A 50 4.85 -5.52 9.14
CA VAL A 50 3.66 -5.06 9.89
C VAL A 50 2.44 -5.91 9.55
N LEU A 51 2.21 -6.22 8.28
CA LEU A 51 1.07 -7.06 7.88
C LEU A 51 1.20 -8.50 8.38
N ALA A 52 2.42 -9.05 8.45
CA ALA A 52 2.67 -10.39 8.98
C ALA A 52 2.46 -10.45 10.50
N GLU A 53 3.00 -9.48 11.23
CA GLU A 53 3.15 -9.53 12.70
C GLU A 53 2.00 -8.84 13.45
N ALA A 54 1.24 -7.95 12.79
CA ALA A 54 0.14 -7.26 13.46
C ALA A 54 -0.84 -8.26 14.08
N PRO A 55 -1.30 -8.06 15.33
CA PRO A 55 -2.35 -8.89 15.90
C PRO A 55 -3.63 -8.81 15.05
N LEU A 56 -4.27 -9.96 14.78
CA LEU A 56 -5.62 -9.98 14.26
C LEU A 56 -6.59 -9.74 15.41
N THR A 57 -7.52 -8.81 15.24
CA THR A 57 -8.56 -8.49 16.21
C THR A 57 -9.94 -8.65 15.57
N GLY A 58 -10.95 -9.00 16.37
CA GLY A 58 -12.31 -9.24 15.89
C GLY A 58 -12.49 -10.60 15.23
N ASP A 59 -13.39 -10.67 14.25
CA ASP A 59 -13.66 -11.91 13.51
C ASP A 59 -12.43 -12.34 12.69
N PRO A 60 -11.92 -13.57 12.86
CA PRO A 60 -10.71 -14.02 12.17
C PRO A 60 -10.82 -14.02 10.64
N VAL A 61 -12.00 -14.35 10.07
CA VAL A 61 -12.20 -14.43 8.63
C VAL A 61 -12.18 -13.03 8.02
N GLU A 62 -12.92 -12.10 8.62
CA GLU A 62 -12.94 -10.70 8.20
C GLU A 62 -11.56 -10.04 8.34
N ALA A 63 -10.85 -10.31 9.44
CA ALA A 63 -9.53 -9.75 9.69
C ALA A 63 -8.48 -10.27 8.69
N ILE A 64 -8.50 -11.57 8.34
CA ILE A 64 -7.63 -12.15 7.30
C ILE A 64 -7.98 -11.58 5.92
N ALA A 65 -9.27 -11.47 5.60
CA ALA A 65 -9.73 -10.90 4.33
C ALA A 65 -9.27 -9.44 4.20
N MET A 66 -9.39 -8.64 5.27
CA MET A 66 -8.91 -7.26 5.31
C MET A 66 -7.39 -7.20 5.12
N ARG A 67 -6.62 -8.00 5.85
CA ARG A 67 -5.16 -8.07 5.71
C ARG A 67 -4.73 -8.39 4.28
N THR A 68 -5.39 -9.36 3.66
CA THR A 68 -5.09 -9.78 2.28
C THR A 68 -5.36 -8.64 1.30
N ARG A 69 -6.48 -7.92 1.46
CA ARG A 69 -6.80 -6.75 0.62
C ARG A 69 -5.79 -5.63 0.81
N LEU A 70 -5.42 -5.33 2.05
CA LEU A 70 -4.39 -4.33 2.35
C LEU A 70 -3.05 -4.72 1.71
N ALA A 71 -2.61 -5.96 1.87
CA ALA A 71 -1.38 -6.46 1.25
C ALA A 71 -1.38 -6.25 -0.27
N ALA A 72 -2.49 -6.57 -0.95
CA ALA A 72 -2.62 -6.35 -2.39
C ALA A 72 -2.56 -4.86 -2.77
N LEU A 73 -3.21 -3.97 -2.01
CA LEU A 73 -3.16 -2.53 -2.26
C LEU A 73 -1.75 -1.96 -2.08
N PHE A 74 -1.05 -2.37 -1.01
CA PHE A 74 0.33 -1.96 -0.76
C PHE A 74 1.28 -2.47 -1.85
N ASP A 75 1.19 -3.75 -2.21
CA ASP A 75 2.05 -4.34 -3.23
C ASP A 75 1.89 -3.65 -4.59
N ALA A 76 0.65 -3.38 -5.00
CA ALA A 76 0.36 -2.66 -6.24
C ALA A 76 0.98 -1.25 -6.24
N GLU A 77 0.86 -0.53 -5.12
CA GLU A 77 1.43 0.82 -4.99
C GLU A 77 2.97 0.78 -5.01
N PHE A 78 3.59 -0.08 -4.22
CA PHE A 78 5.06 -0.20 -4.19
C PHE A 78 5.60 -0.62 -5.55
N THR A 79 4.96 -1.58 -6.23
CA THR A 79 5.36 -2.02 -7.58
C THR A 79 5.31 -0.86 -8.58
N ARG A 80 4.26 -0.05 -8.54
CA ARG A 80 4.14 1.14 -9.40
C ARG A 80 5.26 2.14 -9.13
N ARG A 81 5.58 2.39 -7.86
CA ARG A 81 6.62 3.35 -7.44
C ARG A 81 8.03 2.88 -7.81
N GLU A 82 8.32 1.61 -7.57
CA GLU A 82 9.60 1.01 -7.96
C GLU A 82 9.80 1.08 -9.48
N ALA A 83 8.77 0.78 -10.26
CA ALA A 83 8.84 0.87 -11.71
C ALA A 83 9.06 2.31 -12.20
N ALA A 84 8.46 3.30 -11.52
CA ALA A 84 8.65 4.72 -11.86
C ALA A 84 10.09 5.19 -11.60
N GLU A 85 10.71 4.78 -10.50
CA GLU A 85 12.10 5.16 -10.18
C GLU A 85 13.15 4.33 -10.96
N GLN A 86 12.79 3.13 -11.44
CA GLN A 86 13.68 2.28 -12.24
C GLN A 86 13.71 2.62 -13.73
N ARG A 87 12.69 3.31 -14.26
CA ARG A 87 12.76 3.81 -15.64
C ARG A 87 13.70 5.01 -15.65
N PRO A 88 14.86 4.93 -16.33
CA PRO A 88 15.63 6.13 -16.62
C PRO A 88 14.71 7.04 -17.43
N GLU A 89 14.70 8.34 -17.11
CA GLU A 89 14.13 9.34 -18.02
C GLU A 89 14.78 9.10 -19.40
N GLN A 90 14.02 8.53 -20.33
CA GLN A 90 14.46 8.37 -21.70
C GLN A 90 14.51 9.77 -22.31
N PRO A 91 15.65 10.18 -22.91
CA PRO A 91 15.80 11.49 -23.54
C PRO A 91 14.85 11.69 -24.73
#